data_AF-A0A2V7FY68-F1
#
_entry.id   AF-A0A2V7FY68-F1
#
_cell.length_a   1.000
_cell.length_b   1.000
_cell.length_c   1.000
_cell.angle_alpha   90.00
_cell.angle_beta   90.00
_cell.angle_gamma   90.00
#
_symmetry.space_group_name_H-M   'P 1'
#
loop_
_entity.id
_entity.type
_entity.pdbx_description
1 polymer ?
#
loop_
_entity_poly.entity_id
_entity_poly.type
_entity_poly.pdbx_seq_one_letter_code
_entity_poly.pdbx_strand_id
1 'polypeptide(L)'
;MATRERRWGYAVVLLVVLAAGCGYNTIQTYDEQVNAAASQIKVQLQRRADLVPNLVETVKGYAKQEQTIFTAVARQDYNEAVNRYNAYIRRFPQVLTAKLLGKGPREYFELQTPGAAQAPKVDFSK
;
A
#
# COMPACT_ATOMS: atom_id res chain seq x y z
N MET A 1 -30.53 37.34 -17.23
CA MET A 1 -29.80 36.75 -16.08
C MET A 1 -29.41 35.29 -16.31
N ALA A 2 -30.24 34.46 -16.96
CA ALA A 2 -29.98 33.02 -17.15
C ALA A 2 -28.72 32.59 -17.96
N THR A 3 -28.18 33.45 -18.84
CA THR A 3 -26.99 33.11 -19.65
C THR A 3 -25.68 33.21 -18.85
N ARG A 4 -25.65 34.03 -17.79
CA ARG A 4 -24.50 34.14 -16.88
C ARG A 4 -24.42 32.89 -16.01
N GLU A 5 -25.53 32.47 -15.40
CA GLU A 5 -25.65 31.22 -14.62
C GLU A 5 -25.15 29.99 -15.41
N ARG A 6 -25.56 29.84 -16.68
CA ARG A 6 -25.11 28.74 -17.56
C ARG A 6 -23.61 28.79 -17.86
N ARG A 7 -23.04 29.97 -18.12
CA ARG A 7 -21.60 30.14 -18.38
C ARG A 7 -20.76 29.79 -17.17
N TRP A 8 -21.22 30.13 -15.97
CA TRP A 8 -20.57 29.73 -14.72
C TRP A 8 -20.69 28.23 -14.47
N GLY A 9 -21.84 27.62 -14.76
CA GLY A 9 -22.01 26.16 -14.73
C GLY A 9 -21.01 25.42 -15.64
N TYR A 10 -20.86 25.84 -16.89
CA TYR A 10 -19.88 25.24 -17.80
C TYR A 10 -18.44 25.47 -17.36
N ALA A 11 -18.12 26.66 -16.82
CA ALA A 11 -16.78 26.95 -16.29
C ALA A 11 -16.43 26.05 -15.08
N VAL A 12 -17.38 25.80 -14.18
CA VAL A 12 -17.20 24.88 -13.04
C VAL A 12 -16.98 23.44 -13.53
N VAL A 13 -17.77 22.97 -14.49
CA VAL A 13 -17.62 21.63 -15.07
C VAL A 13 -16.24 21.47 -15.74
N LEU A 14 -15.82 22.46 -16.51
CA LEU A 14 -14.53 22.44 -17.22
C LEU A 14 -13.35 22.46 -16.24
N LEU A 15 -13.47 23.23 -15.15
CA LEU A 15 -12.46 23.27 -14.08
C LEU A 15 -12.35 21.93 -13.35
N VAL A 16 -13.48 21.24 -13.09
CA VAL A 16 -13.48 19.90 -12.48
C VAL A 16 -12.79 18.87 -13.37
N VAL A 17 -13.04 18.91 -14.69
CA VAL A 17 -12.41 17.99 -15.66
C VAL A 17 -10.91 18.23 -15.76
N LEU A 18 -10.46 19.48 -15.83
CA LEU A 18 -9.02 19.81 -15.85
C LEU A 18 -8.31 19.42 -14.54
N ALA A 19 -8.97 19.62 -13.39
CA ALA A 19 -8.42 19.23 -12.10
C ALA A 19 -8.27 17.71 -11.93
N ALA A 20 -9.15 16.91 -12.55
CA ALA A 20 -9.09 15.45 -12.51
C ALA A 20 -7.83 14.89 -13.21
N GLY A 21 -7.29 15.60 -14.22
CA GLY A 21 -6.10 15.20 -14.96
C GLY A 21 -4.79 15.29 -14.18
N CYS A 22 -4.70 16.17 -13.17
CA CYS A 22 -3.50 16.34 -12.33
C CYS A 22 -3.20 15.13 -11.42
N GLY A 23 -4.16 14.21 -11.24
CA GLY A 23 -4.02 13.04 -10.36
C GLY A 23 -3.64 11.72 -11.05
N TYR A 24 -3.62 11.68 -12.38
CA TYR A 24 -3.43 10.42 -13.11
C TYR A 24 -2.08 9.75 -12.80
N ASN A 25 -1.00 10.52 -12.91
CA ASN A 25 0.36 10.02 -12.74
C ASN A 25 0.62 9.53 -11.29
N THR A 26 -0.02 10.17 -10.32
CA THR A 26 0.08 9.78 -8.91
C THR A 26 -0.65 8.46 -8.60
N ILE A 27 -1.79 8.17 -9.24
CA ILE A 27 -2.50 6.88 -9.00
C ILE A 27 -1.66 5.72 -9.53
N GLN A 28 -1.10 5.86 -10.74
CA GLN A 28 -0.28 4.82 -11.36
C GLN A 28 1.02 4.58 -10.57
N THR A 29 1.69 5.65 -10.13
CA THR A 29 2.92 5.52 -9.34
C THR A 29 2.69 4.86 -7.97
N TYR A 30 1.58 5.13 -7.29
CA TYR A 30 1.26 4.41 -6.05
C TYR A 30 0.91 2.94 -6.31
N ASP A 31 0.22 2.65 -7.42
CA ASP A 31 -0.11 1.27 -7.83
C ASP A 31 1.15 0.44 -8.12
N GLU A 32 2.11 1.05 -8.82
CA GLU A 32 3.42 0.47 -9.11
C GLU A 32 4.26 0.28 -7.84
N GLN A 33 4.20 1.21 -6.87
CA GLN A 33 4.87 1.06 -5.58
C GLN A 33 4.38 -0.15 -4.79
N VAL A 34 3.05 -0.38 -4.74
CA VAL A 34 2.48 -1.56 -4.07
C VAL A 34 2.94 -2.85 -4.76
N ASN A 35 2.91 -2.89 -6.09
CA ASN A 35 3.34 -4.05 -6.86
C ASN A 35 4.86 -4.31 -6.75
N ALA A 36 5.67 -3.24 -6.71
CA ALA A 36 7.11 -3.32 -6.54
C ALA A 36 7.48 -3.88 -5.16
N ALA A 37 6.85 -3.38 -4.08
CA ALA A 37 7.06 -3.89 -2.73
C ALA A 37 6.75 -5.39 -2.63
N ALA A 38 5.60 -5.81 -3.17
CA ALA A 38 5.22 -7.23 -3.22
C ALA A 38 6.23 -8.09 -4.00
N SER A 39 6.80 -7.55 -5.08
CA SER A 39 7.77 -8.26 -5.92
C SER A 39 9.13 -8.40 -5.23
N GLN A 40 9.60 -7.35 -4.55
CA GLN A 40 10.86 -7.38 -3.80
C GLN A 40 10.85 -8.44 -2.70
N ILE A 41 9.74 -8.57 -1.97
CA ILE A 41 9.59 -9.60 -0.91
C ILE A 41 9.76 -11.00 -1.50
N LYS A 42 9.12 -11.28 -2.64
CA LYS A 42 9.19 -12.60 -3.30
C LYS A 42 10.61 -12.95 -3.74
N VAL A 43 11.33 -12.01 -4.35
CA VAL A 43 12.71 -12.25 -4.81
C VAL A 43 13.64 -12.56 -3.64
N GLN A 44 13.50 -11.84 -2.53
CA GLN A 44 14.33 -12.08 -1.34
C GLN A 44 14.02 -13.44 -0.69
N LEU A 45 12.75 -13.84 -0.63
CA LEU A 45 12.36 -15.15 -0.13
C LEU A 45 12.89 -16.29 -1.02
N GLN A 46 12.82 -16.14 -2.34
CA GLN A 46 13.32 -17.14 -3.28
C GLN A 46 14.82 -17.37 -3.11
N ARG A 47 15.62 -16.29 -3.09
CA ARG A 47 17.08 -16.39 -2.91
C ARG A 47 17.46 -17.01 -1.56
N ARG A 48 16.73 -16.70 -0.49
CA ARG A 48 16.94 -17.33 0.82
C ARG A 48 16.59 -18.82 0.79
N ALA A 49 15.49 -19.20 0.14
CA ALA A 49 15.09 -20.61 0.03
C ALA A 49 16.12 -21.46 -0.74
N ASP A 50 16.70 -20.90 -1.81
CA ASP A 50 17.70 -21.60 -2.64
C ASP A 50 19.03 -21.88 -1.91
N LEU A 51 19.41 -21.05 -0.92
CA LEU A 51 20.69 -21.13 -0.21
C LEU A 51 20.65 -21.93 1.11
N VAL A 52 19.47 -22.30 1.60
CA VAL A 52 19.28 -22.98 2.90
C VAL A 52 19.84 -24.41 2.99
N PRO A 53 19.96 -25.26 1.94
CA PRO A 53 20.19 -26.69 2.19
C PRO A 53 21.60 -27.07 2.67
N ASN A 54 22.59 -26.17 2.66
CA ASN A 54 24.01 -26.56 2.75
C ASN A 54 24.68 -26.30 4.11
N LEU A 55 24.18 -26.88 5.22
CA LEU A 55 24.71 -26.85 6.62
C LEU A 55 23.90 -25.95 7.60
N VAL A 56 22.70 -26.37 8.02
CA VAL A 56 21.81 -25.53 8.85
C VAL A 56 21.06 -26.30 9.93
N GLU A 57 21.76 -26.78 10.96
CA GLU A 57 21.08 -27.16 12.22
C GLU A 57 21.08 -25.98 13.20
N THR A 58 22.24 -25.36 13.43
CA THR A 58 22.38 -24.20 14.33
C THR A 58 21.76 -22.92 13.76
N VAL A 59 21.83 -22.72 12.43
CA VAL A 59 21.23 -21.57 11.75
C VAL A 59 19.72 -21.73 11.59
N LYS A 60 19.18 -22.95 11.55
CA LYS A 60 17.72 -23.19 11.48
C LYS A 60 16.97 -22.62 12.69
N GLY A 61 17.60 -22.64 13.87
CA GLY A 61 17.06 -22.02 15.10
C GLY A 61 16.82 -20.52 14.92
N TYR A 62 17.82 -19.79 14.42
CA TYR A 62 17.73 -18.35 14.16
C TYR A 62 16.91 -18.01 12.90
N ALA A 63 16.97 -18.86 11.87
CA ALA A 63 16.26 -18.63 10.61
C ALA A 63 14.73 -18.58 10.77
N LYS A 64 14.15 -19.38 11.69
CA LYS A 64 12.72 -19.34 11.97
C LYS A 64 12.28 -18.00 12.59
N GLN A 65 13.12 -17.44 13.46
CA GLN A 65 12.87 -16.14 14.08
C GLN A 65 13.04 -15.02 13.06
N GLU A 66 14.10 -15.05 12.24
CA GLU A 66 14.28 -14.09 11.15
C GLU A 66 13.14 -14.13 10.13
N GLN A 67 12.66 -15.31 9.76
CA GLN A 67 11.54 -15.44 8.83
C GLN A 67 10.28 -14.79 9.39
N THR A 68 10.00 -15.00 10.69
CA THR A 68 8.84 -14.42 11.35
C THR A 68 8.93 -12.89 11.40
N ILE A 69 10.08 -12.35 11.78
CA ILE A 69 10.33 -10.90 11.82
C ILE A 69 10.24 -10.31 10.41
N PHE A 70 10.87 -10.95 9.42
CA PHE A 70 10.85 -10.51 8.04
C PHE A 70 9.43 -10.50 7.47
N THR A 71 8.62 -11.54 7.69
CA THR A 71 7.22 -11.55 7.26
C THR A 71 6.40 -10.47 7.95
N ALA A 72 6.65 -10.19 9.23
CA ALA A 72 5.97 -9.11 9.95
C ALA A 72 6.30 -7.72 9.37
N VAL A 73 7.59 -7.44 9.13
CA VAL A 73 8.06 -6.17 8.55
C VAL A 73 7.59 -6.03 7.10
N ALA A 74 7.75 -7.07 6.29
CA ALA A 74 7.30 -7.08 4.89
C ALA A 74 5.79 -6.83 4.76
N ARG A 75 5.00 -7.38 5.68
CA ARG A 75 3.56 -7.08 5.77
C ARG A 75 3.31 -5.62 6.13
N GLN A 76 4.02 -5.11 7.13
CA GLN A 76 3.88 -3.71 7.57
C GLN A 76 4.18 -2.75 6.42
N ASP A 77 5.26 -2.99 5.67
CA ASP A 77 5.64 -2.18 4.51
C ASP A 77 4.57 -2.23 3.40
N TYR A 78 4.01 -3.42 3.14
CA TYR A 78 2.89 -3.55 2.20
C TYR A 78 1.65 -2.80 2.67
N ASN A 79 1.26 -2.97 3.93
CA ASN A 79 0.06 -2.34 4.49
C ASN A 79 0.19 -0.82 4.52
N GLU A 80 1.38 -0.29 4.77
CA GLU A 80 1.67 1.14 4.69
C GLU A 80 1.53 1.66 3.25
N ALA A 81 2.04 0.93 2.26
CA ALA A 81 1.86 1.27 0.85
C ALA A 81 0.37 1.25 0.45
N VAL A 82 -0.38 0.24 0.90
CA VAL A 82 -1.83 0.15 0.70
C VAL A 82 -2.57 1.28 1.40
N ASN A 83 -2.18 1.66 2.61
CA ASN A 83 -2.80 2.76 3.36
C ASN A 83 -2.66 4.09 2.59
N ARG A 84 -1.44 4.41 2.12
CA ARG A 84 -1.19 5.61 1.32
C ARG A 84 -2.00 5.63 0.03
N TYR A 85 -2.03 4.51 -0.69
CA TYR A 85 -2.85 4.35 -1.89
C TYR A 85 -4.33 4.58 -1.59
N ASN A 86 -4.87 3.87 -0.59
CA ASN A 86 -6.28 3.95 -0.20
C ASN A 86 -6.67 5.35 0.28
N ALA A 87 -5.82 6.02 1.06
CA ALA A 87 -6.03 7.39 1.50
C ALA A 87 -6.05 8.37 0.31
N TYR A 88 -5.17 8.16 -0.68
CA TYR A 88 -5.09 8.99 -1.88
C TYR A 88 -6.35 8.86 -2.76
N ILE A 89 -6.75 7.64 -3.12
CA ILE A 89 -7.88 7.41 -4.02
C ILE A 89 -9.23 7.78 -3.40
N ARG A 90 -9.33 7.88 -2.06
CA ARG A 90 -10.57 8.25 -1.37
C ARG A 90 -10.75 9.75 -1.23
N ARG A 91 -9.71 10.56 -1.47
CA ARG A 91 -9.77 12.02 -1.37
C ARG A 91 -10.45 12.61 -2.61
N PHE A 92 -11.28 13.64 -2.44
CA PHE A 92 -11.80 14.41 -3.56
C PHE A 92 -10.70 15.34 -4.14
N PRO A 93 -10.55 15.49 -5.47
CA PRO A 93 -11.32 14.90 -6.57
C PRO A 93 -10.83 13.51 -7.03
N GLN A 94 -9.76 12.98 -6.43
CA GLN A 94 -9.12 11.73 -6.83
C GLN A 94 -10.06 10.53 -6.82
N VAL A 95 -11.06 10.49 -5.95
CA VAL A 95 -12.11 9.44 -5.96
C VAL A 95 -12.90 9.37 -7.26
N LEU A 96 -13.09 10.49 -7.96
CA LEU A 96 -13.75 10.52 -9.26
C LEU A 96 -12.79 10.02 -10.35
N THR A 97 -11.54 10.50 -10.33
CA THR A 97 -10.50 10.03 -11.25
C THR A 97 -10.26 8.52 -11.11
N ALA A 98 -10.17 8.01 -9.88
CA ALA A 98 -9.98 6.59 -9.61
C ALA A 98 -11.16 5.74 -10.12
N LYS A 99 -12.40 6.18 -9.89
CA LYS A 99 -13.60 5.51 -10.44
C LYS A 99 -13.65 5.51 -11.95
N LEU A 100 -13.29 6.64 -12.60
CA LEU A 100 -13.22 6.73 -14.06
C LEU A 100 -12.14 5.81 -14.65
N LEU A 101 -11.06 5.57 -13.91
CA LEU A 101 -9.98 4.66 -14.28
C LEU A 101 -10.22 3.18 -13.89
N GLY A 102 -11.35 2.86 -13.24
CA GLY A 102 -11.64 1.52 -12.74
C GLY A 102 -10.70 1.06 -11.62
N LYS A 103 -9.98 1.98 -10.97
CA LYS A 103 -9.05 1.69 -9.86
C LYS A 103 -9.82 1.75 -8.53
N GLY A 104 -9.84 0.62 -7.81
CA GLY A 104 -10.52 0.49 -6.52
C GLY A 104 -9.55 0.37 -5.33
N PRO A 105 -10.04 0.46 -4.09
CA PRO A 105 -9.22 0.26 -2.89
C PRO A 105 -8.52 -1.09 -2.88
N ARG A 106 -7.27 -1.12 -2.39
CA ARG A 106 -6.50 -2.33 -2.17
C ARG A 106 -6.81 -2.90 -0.78
N GLU A 107 -6.78 -4.22 -0.67
CA GLU A 107 -6.98 -4.94 0.58
C GLU A 107 -5.70 -4.89 1.44
N TYR A 108 -5.85 -4.75 2.76
CA TYR A 108 -4.74 -4.88 3.68
C TYR A 108 -4.42 -6.36 3.90
N PHE A 109 -3.15 -6.71 4.07
CA PHE A 109 -2.79 -8.00 4.63
C PHE A 109 -3.10 -7.98 6.14
N GLU A 110 -4.29 -8.44 6.50
CA GLU A 110 -4.73 -8.63 7.89
C GLU A 110 -4.02 -9.83 8.55
N LEU A 111 -3.84 -9.75 9.86
CA LEU A 111 -3.46 -10.87 10.71
C LEU A 111 -4.74 -11.63 11.08
N GLN A 112 -4.90 -12.87 10.62
CA GLN A 112 -5.83 -13.79 11.28
C GLN A 112 -5.24 -14.19 12.65
N THR A 113 -5.22 -13.30 13.64
CA THR A 113 -4.93 -13.65 15.03
C THR A 113 -5.74 -12.77 16.00
N PRO A 114 -6.69 -13.35 16.77
CA PRO A 114 -7.39 -12.67 17.87
C PRO A 114 -6.46 -12.44 19.09
N GLY A 115 -5.39 -11.66 18.90
CA GLY A 115 -4.39 -11.39 19.94
C GLY A 115 -3.23 -10.46 19.55
N ALA A 116 -3.12 -10.03 18.29
CA ALA A 116 -2.04 -9.14 17.84
C ALA A 116 -2.26 -7.64 18.14
N ALA A 117 -3.14 -7.30 19.08
CA ALA A 117 -3.38 -5.92 19.50
C ALA A 117 -2.37 -5.42 20.56
N GLN A 118 -1.52 -6.29 21.09
CA GLN A 118 -0.52 -5.90 22.09
C GLN A 118 0.85 -6.41 21.65
N ALA A 119 1.53 -5.60 20.84
CA ALA A 119 2.98 -5.65 20.81
C ALA A 119 3.44 -5.43 22.27
N PRO A 120 4.17 -6.38 22.88
CA PRO A 120 4.63 -6.21 24.26
C PRO A 120 5.44 -4.91 24.29
N LYS A 121 4.98 -3.93 25.10
CA LYS A 121 5.73 -2.70 25.34
C LYS A 121 7.02 -3.11 26.01
N VAL A 122 8.13 -3.01 25.28
CA VAL A 122 9.45 -3.27 25.82
C VAL A 122 9.77 -2.10 26.73
N ASP A 123 9.57 -2.32 28.03
CA ASP A 123 9.98 -1.39 29.07
C ASP A 123 11.50 -1.59 29.31
N PHE A 124 12.27 -0.55 29.00
CA PHE A 124 13.72 -0.53 29.21
C PHE A 124 14.11 0.06 30.57
N SER A 125 13.14 0.26 31.47
CA SER A 125 13.40 0.79 32.80
C SER A 125 14.10 -0.29 33.64
N LYS A 126 15.39 -0.05 33.93
CA LYS A 126 16.17 -0.76 34.93
C LYS A 126 15.70 -0.44 36.34
#